data_AF-A0A2Z6RVI1-F1
#
_entry.id   AF-A0A2Z6RVI1-F1
#
_cell.length_a   1.000
_cell.length_b   1.000
_cell.length_c   1.000
_cell.angle_alpha   90.00
_cell.angle_beta   90.00
_cell.angle_gamma   90.00
#
_symmetry.space_group_name_H-M   'P 1'
#
loop_
_entity.id
_entity.type
_entity.pdbx_description
1 polymer ?
#
loop_
_entity_poly.entity_id
_entity_poly.type
_entity_poly.pdbx_seq_one_letter_code
_entity_poly.pdbx_strand_id
1 'polypeptide(L)'
;MQHMDEIKIDGLDEEFVEEVEKAVKLIYSQLPLRYLGVSTIQGISFVKYLENIVERMNNSETSTPNSIPSEYASIIQFVAQIAIKEAVEIYEERMNVFINESKLPILRKEFEKVS
;
A
#
# COMPACT_ATOMS: atom_id res chain seq x y z
N MET A 1 -1.79 -20.98 32.69
CA MET A 1 -1.80 -20.06 31.53
C MET A 1 -0.71 -18.99 31.58
N GLN A 2 -0.06 -18.70 32.71
CA GLN A 2 1.17 -17.90 32.68
C GLN A 2 2.31 -18.71 32.02
N HIS A 3 3.16 -18.06 31.22
CA HIS A 3 4.32 -18.64 30.51
C HIS A 3 3.99 -19.64 29.38
N MET A 4 2.80 -19.57 28.76
CA MET A 4 2.46 -20.43 27.61
C MET A 4 3.40 -20.26 26.42
N ASP A 5 4.03 -19.09 26.30
CA ASP A 5 5.04 -18.76 25.30
C ASP A 5 6.40 -19.45 25.53
N GLU A 6 6.65 -19.99 26.72
CA GLU A 6 7.87 -20.73 27.07
C GLU A 6 7.72 -22.26 26.93
N ILE A 7 6.48 -22.74 26.77
CA ILE A 7 6.17 -24.16 26.63
C ILE A 7 6.53 -24.63 25.21
N LYS A 8 7.31 -25.70 25.11
CA LYS A 8 7.59 -26.36 23.81
C LYS A 8 6.31 -26.95 23.23
N ILE A 9 6.21 -27.01 21.91
CA ILE A 9 5.04 -27.54 21.19
C ILE A 9 4.71 -28.97 21.67
N ASP A 10 5.72 -29.80 21.88
CA ASP A 10 5.64 -31.17 22.39
C ASP A 10 5.14 -31.29 23.86
N GLY A 11 5.04 -30.16 24.56
CA GLY A 11 4.41 -30.05 25.88
C GLY A 11 3.00 -29.46 25.85
N LEU A 12 2.45 -29.16 24.67
CA LEU A 12 1.08 -28.70 24.48
C LEU A 12 0.15 -29.88 24.20
N ASP A 13 -1.14 -29.66 24.48
CA ASP A 13 -2.18 -30.61 24.12
C ASP A 13 -2.27 -30.78 22.59
N GLU A 14 -2.39 -32.03 22.14
CA GLU A 14 -2.34 -32.37 20.71
C GLU A 14 -3.54 -31.80 19.94
N GLU A 15 -4.74 -31.82 20.53
CA GLU A 15 -5.96 -31.24 19.94
C GLU A 15 -5.83 -29.71 19.83
N PHE A 16 -5.25 -29.06 20.84
CA PHE A 16 -4.93 -27.63 20.77
C PHE A 16 -3.98 -27.30 19.63
N VAL A 17 -2.90 -28.07 19.46
CA VAL A 17 -1.92 -27.86 18.38
C VAL A 17 -2.58 -28.04 17.00
N GLU A 18 -3.39 -29.09 16.83
CA GLU A 18 -4.09 -29.36 15.57
C GLU A 18 -5.04 -28.23 15.19
N GLU A 19 -5.85 -27.73 16.14
CA GLU A 19 -6.81 -26.67 15.87
C GLU A 19 -6.12 -25.31 15.61
N VAL A 20 -5.01 -25.00 16.31
CA VAL A 20 -4.22 -23.81 16.00
C VAL A 20 -3.60 -23.91 14.61
N GLU A 21 -3.02 -25.05 14.26
CA GLU A 21 -2.41 -25.24 12.93
C GLU A 21 -3.46 -25.09 11.81
N LYS A 22 -4.64 -25.67 12.02
CA LYS A 22 -5.78 -25.57 11.10
C LYS A 22 -6.28 -24.13 10.98
N ALA A 23 -6.42 -23.40 12.08
CA ALA A 23 -6.82 -21.99 12.07
C ALA A 23 -5.79 -21.12 11.33
N VAL A 24 -4.50 -21.34 11.59
CA VAL A 24 -3.42 -20.64 10.88
C VAL A 24 -3.49 -20.94 9.39
N LYS A 25 -3.56 -22.21 8.98
CA LYS A 25 -3.70 -22.60 7.57
C LYS A 25 -4.92 -21.95 6.92
N LEU A 26 -6.06 -21.89 7.63
CA LEU A 26 -7.27 -21.27 7.12
C LEU A 26 -7.06 -19.76 6.85
N ILE A 27 -6.49 -19.02 7.81
CA ILE A 27 -6.19 -17.59 7.66
C ILE A 27 -5.26 -17.35 6.47
N TYR A 28 -4.17 -18.12 6.38
CA TYR A 28 -3.20 -17.97 5.30
C TYR A 28 -3.72 -18.43 3.94
N SER A 29 -4.66 -19.38 3.89
CA SER A 29 -5.30 -19.82 2.65
C SER A 29 -6.22 -18.79 2.02
N GLN A 30 -6.71 -17.83 2.82
CA GLN A 30 -7.73 -16.87 2.42
C GLN A 30 -7.28 -15.42 2.54
N LEU A 31 -5.96 -15.13 2.62
CA LEU A 31 -5.41 -13.78 2.82
C LEU A 31 -6.10 -12.74 1.92
N PRO A 32 -7.13 -12.05 2.41
CA PRO A 32 -7.94 -11.21 1.56
C PRO A 32 -7.16 -9.93 1.34
N LEU A 33 -7.17 -9.44 0.10
CA LEU A 33 -6.62 -8.12 -0.16
C LEU A 33 -7.40 -7.10 0.67
N ARG A 34 -6.67 -6.17 1.29
CA ARG A 34 -7.30 -5.07 2.03
C ARG A 34 -7.69 -3.98 1.04
N TYR A 35 -8.94 -3.56 1.06
CA TYR A 35 -9.47 -2.54 0.17
C TYR A 35 -9.74 -1.23 0.91
N LEU A 36 -9.55 -0.12 0.20
CA LEU A 36 -9.98 1.23 0.57
C LEU A 36 -10.88 1.76 -0.55
N GLY A 37 -12.18 1.76 -0.33
CA GLY A 37 -13.14 2.01 -1.42
C GLY A 37 -13.02 0.94 -2.51
N VAL A 38 -12.71 1.34 -3.74
CA VAL A 38 -12.61 0.44 -4.91
C VAL A 38 -11.20 -0.10 -5.19
N SER A 39 -10.19 0.39 -4.47
CA SER A 39 -8.78 0.07 -4.74
C SER A 39 -8.18 -0.77 -3.63
N THR A 40 -7.25 -1.66 -3.99
CA THR A 40 -6.42 -2.39 -3.02
C THR A 40 -5.45 -1.45 -2.34
N ILE A 41 -5.35 -1.53 -1.02
CA ILE A 41 -4.35 -0.80 -0.24
C ILE A 41 -2.98 -1.43 -0.45
N GLN A 42 -2.04 -0.61 -0.91
CA GLN A 42 -0.61 -0.93 -0.87
C GLN A 42 -0.01 -0.48 0.47
N GLY A 43 1.16 -1.03 0.82
CA GLY A 43 1.83 -0.72 2.10
C GLY A 43 2.03 0.79 2.32
N ILE A 44 2.42 1.53 1.27
CA ILE A 44 2.59 2.99 1.32
C ILE A 44 1.29 3.73 1.63
N SER A 45 0.17 3.32 1.05
CA SER A 45 -1.15 3.89 1.29
C SER A 45 -1.66 3.56 2.69
N PHE A 46 -1.30 2.38 3.21
CA PHE A 46 -1.62 1.96 4.57
C PHE A 46 -0.87 2.79 5.62
N VAL A 47 0.41 3.09 5.39
CA VAL A 47 1.18 3.99 6.26
C VAL A 47 0.52 5.35 6.32
N LYS A 48 0.17 5.93 5.16
CA LYS A 48 -0.52 7.22 5.11
C LYS A 48 -1.87 7.21 5.82
N TYR A 49 -2.60 6.10 5.73
CA TYR A 49 -3.84 5.90 6.48
C TYR A 49 -3.62 5.94 8.00
N LEU A 50 -2.62 5.23 8.50
CA LEU A 50 -2.30 5.22 9.93
C LEU A 50 -1.85 6.61 10.42
N GLU A 51 -1.01 7.31 9.66
CA GLU A 51 -0.59 8.68 9.97
C GLU A 51 -1.80 9.61 10.12
N ASN A 52 -2.73 9.55 9.16
CA ASN A 52 -3.93 10.38 9.17
C ASN A 52 -4.81 10.08 10.40
N ILE A 53 -4.92 8.82 10.83
CA ILE A 53 -5.65 8.44 12.06
C ILE A 53 -4.96 9.02 13.30
N VAL A 54 -3.66 8.80 13.42
CA VAL A 54 -2.89 9.23 14.60
C VAL A 54 -2.90 10.75 14.72
N GLU A 55 -2.72 11.47 13.62
CA GLU A 55 -2.78 12.94 13.58
C GLU A 55 -4.15 13.45 14.08
N ARG A 56 -5.25 12.84 13.63
CA ARG A 56 -6.60 13.22 14.08
C ARG A 56 -6.86 12.89 15.54
N MET A 57 -6.41 11.72 16.01
CA MET A 57 -6.53 11.35 17.42
C MET A 57 -5.82 12.36 18.33
N ASN A 58 -4.70 12.93 17.87
CA ASN A 58 -3.91 13.89 18.64
C ASN A 58 -4.44 15.33 18.55
N ASN A 59 -5.16 15.70 17.48
CA ASN A 59 -5.62 17.06 17.20
C ASN A 59 -7.05 17.34 17.73
N SER A 60 -7.32 16.99 18.99
CA SER A 60 -8.65 16.87 19.64
C SER A 60 -9.60 18.09 19.66
N GLU A 61 -9.37 19.15 18.89
CA GLU A 61 -10.33 20.27 18.77
C GLU A 61 -11.53 19.93 17.87
N THR A 62 -11.45 18.87 17.06
CA THR A 62 -12.57 18.40 16.24
C THR A 62 -13.02 17.02 16.71
N SER A 63 -13.99 16.99 17.62
CA SER A 63 -14.77 15.82 18.04
C SER A 63 -15.66 15.26 16.92
N THR A 64 -15.22 15.37 15.67
CA THR A 64 -15.88 14.74 14.54
C THR A 64 -15.52 13.26 14.55
N PRO A 65 -16.51 12.35 14.54
CA PRO A 65 -16.25 10.93 14.46
C PRO A 65 -15.30 10.65 13.29
N ASN A 66 -14.39 9.68 13.44
CA ASN A 66 -13.51 9.20 12.37
C ASN A 66 -14.36 8.84 11.15
N SER A 67 -14.59 9.83 10.28
CA SER A 67 -15.42 9.65 9.11
C SER A 67 -14.52 9.02 8.07
N ILE A 68 -14.62 7.70 8.04
CA ILE A 68 -14.01 6.80 7.08
C ILE A 68 -13.94 7.39 5.65
N PRO A 69 -14.98 8.09 5.12
CA PRO A 69 -14.91 8.69 3.79
C PRO A 69 -13.87 9.81 3.60
N SER A 70 -13.60 10.63 4.63
CA SER A 70 -12.66 11.75 4.52
C SER A 70 -11.20 11.31 4.52
N GLU A 71 -10.89 10.24 5.25
CA GLU A 71 -9.57 9.60 5.24
C GLU A 71 -9.28 8.97 3.88
N TYR A 72 -10.30 8.39 3.24
CA TYR A 72 -10.18 7.79 1.92
C TYR A 72 -9.84 8.80 0.84
N ALA A 73 -10.45 10.00 0.87
CA ALA A 73 -10.14 11.05 -0.09
C ALA A 73 -8.67 11.47 -0.03
N SER A 74 -8.12 11.64 1.18
CA SER A 74 -6.70 11.97 1.38
C SER A 74 -5.77 10.88 0.83
N ILE A 75 -6.11 9.60 1.03
CA ILE A 75 -5.29 8.49 0.55
C ILE A 75 -5.37 8.34 -0.97
N ILE A 76 -6.56 8.49 -1.55
CA ILE A 76 -6.75 8.47 -3.01
C ILE A 76 -5.89 9.57 -3.64
N GLN A 77 -5.92 10.78 -3.07
CA GLN A 77 -5.10 11.89 -3.55
C GLN A 77 -3.60 11.59 -3.43
N PHE A 78 -3.16 11.02 -2.30
CA PHE A 78 -1.77 10.62 -2.08
C PHE A 78 -1.30 9.58 -3.10
N VAL A 79 -2.08 8.53 -3.33
CA VAL A 79 -1.76 7.48 -4.33
C VAL A 79 -1.70 8.06 -5.74
N ALA A 80 -2.65 8.94 -6.09
CA ALA A 80 -2.63 9.61 -7.38
C ALA A 80 -1.37 10.45 -7.58
N GLN A 81 -0.92 11.18 -6.54
CA GLN A 81 0.32 11.97 -6.60
C GLN A 81 1.56 11.11 -6.80
N ILE A 82 1.65 9.96 -6.13
CA ILE A 82 2.75 9.01 -6.33
C ILE A 82 2.76 8.49 -7.77
N ALA A 83 1.61 8.04 -8.27
CA ALA A 83 1.50 7.53 -9.63
C ALA A 83 1.86 8.60 -10.69
N ILE A 84 1.45 9.85 -10.48
CA ILE A 84 1.83 10.96 -11.36
C ILE A 84 3.35 11.17 -11.33
N LYS A 85 3.96 11.18 -10.13
CA LYS A 85 5.39 11.35 -9.97
C LYS A 85 6.18 10.25 -10.69
N GLU A 86 5.80 8.99 -10.48
CA GLU A 86 6.43 7.84 -11.15
C GLU A 86 6.28 7.94 -12.68
N ALA A 87 5.10 8.33 -13.17
CA ALA A 87 4.87 8.48 -14.60
C ALA A 87 5.75 9.59 -15.22
N VAL A 88 5.94 10.70 -14.50
CA VAL A 88 6.83 11.80 -14.91
C VAL A 88 8.28 11.33 -14.91
N GLU A 89 8.75 10.65 -13.87
CA GLU A 89 10.12 10.12 -13.79
C GLU A 89 10.40 9.16 -14.95
N ILE A 90 9.48 8.23 -15.25
CA ILE A 90 9.60 7.31 -16.39
C ILE A 90 9.67 8.07 -17.72
N TYR A 91 8.84 9.10 -17.90
CA TYR A 91 8.86 9.92 -19.10
C TYR A 91 10.20 10.65 -19.25
N GLU A 92 10.69 11.28 -18.17
CA GLU A 92 11.97 11.99 -18.17
C GLU A 92 13.14 11.06 -18.46
N GLU A 93 13.18 9.87 -17.86
CA GLU A 93 14.20 8.86 -18.15
C GLU A 93 14.21 8.47 -19.63
N ARG A 94 13.04 8.14 -20.18
CA ARG A 94 12.90 7.79 -21.60
C ARG A 94 13.30 8.95 -22.51
N MET A 95 12.90 10.17 -22.15
CA MET A 95 13.23 11.36 -22.92
C MET A 95 14.72 11.65 -22.88
N ASN A 96 15.38 11.47 -21.73
CA ASN A 96 16.82 11.66 -21.58
C ASN A 96 17.62 10.63 -22.40
N VAL A 97 17.21 9.36 -22.38
CA VAL A 97 17.80 8.32 -23.25
C VAL A 97 17.61 8.73 -24.71
N PHE A 98 16.39 9.13 -25.09
CA PHE A 98 16.10 9.58 -26.44
C PHE A 98 16.96 10.78 -26.87
N ILE A 99 17.11 11.80 -26.01
CA ILE A 99 17.96 12.98 -26.27
C ILE A 99 19.43 12.58 -26.45
N ASN A 100 19.93 11.67 -25.61
CA ASN A 100 21.34 11.27 -25.62
C ASN A 100 21.69 10.34 -26.79
N GLU A 101 20.75 9.50 -27.22
CA GLU A 101 20.94 8.56 -28.33
C GLU A 101 20.56 9.15 -29.70
N SER A 102 19.69 10.17 -29.72
CA SER A 102 19.19 10.78 -30.97
C SER A 102 19.99 12.02 -31.35
N LYS A 103 20.15 12.24 -32.66
CA LYS A 103 20.60 13.53 -33.20
C LYS A 103 19.42 14.50 -33.24
N LEU A 104 19.14 15.16 -32.12
CA LEU A 104 18.30 16.34 -32.13
C LEU A 104 18.93 17.43 -33.01
N PRO A 105 18.15 18.21 -33.78
CA PRO A 105 16.68 18.25 -33.78
C PRO A 105 16.02 17.16 -34.64
N ILE A 106 14.85 16.67 -34.20
CA ILE A 106 13.99 15.69 -34.90
C ILE A 106 12.68 16.36 -35.35
N LEU A 107 12.10 15.90 -36.45
CA LEU A 107 10.79 16.37 -36.92
C LEU A 107 9.66 15.92 -35.98
N ARG A 108 8.69 16.80 -35.71
CA ARG A 108 7.52 16.49 -34.84
C ARG A 108 6.79 15.20 -35.21
N LYS A 109 6.64 14.90 -36.51
CA LYS A 109 5.99 13.67 -37.01
C LYS A 109 6.78 12.41 -36.68
N GLU A 110 8.10 12.52 -36.55
CA GLU A 110 8.95 11.41 -36.15
C GLU A 110 8.93 11.26 -34.63
N PHE A 111 8.84 12.38 -33.90
CA PHE A 111 8.76 12.40 -32.44
C PHE A 111 7.49 11.71 -31.95
N GLU A 112 6.34 12.01 -32.55
CA GLU A 112 5.05 11.39 -32.23
C GLU A 112 5.02 9.86 -32.49
N LYS A 113 5.96 9.30 -33.25
CA LYS A 113 6.06 7.84 -33.48
C LYS A 113 6.94 7.11 -32.47
N VAL A 114 7.80 7.83 -31.76
CA VAL A 114 8.75 7.29 -30.76
C VAL A 114 8.36 7.65 -29.32
N SER A 115 7.36 8.53 -29.16
CA SER A 115 6.68 8.84 -27.90
C SER A 115 5.64 7.77 -27.57
#